data_AF-A0A3N1P8L8-F1
#
_entry.id   AF-A0A3N1P8L8-F1
#
_cell.length_a   1.000
_cell.length_b   1.000
_cell.length_c   1.000
_cell.angle_alpha   90.00
_cell.angle_beta   90.00
_cell.angle_gamma   90.00
#
_symmetry.space_group_name_H-M   'P 1'
#
loop_
_entity.id
_entity.type
_entity.pdbx_description
1 polymer ?
#
loop_
_entity_poly.entity_id
_entity_poly.type
_entity_poly.pdbx_seq_one_letter_code
_entity_poly.pdbx_strand_id
1 'polypeptide(L)'
;MKISLVMAVLTVMSVCPAFADNLTETEKSGVCKAVLGKLNANDPTDYTLTSHSGDTFSFRSSHGYAYSCEVFGLTIKLSSPGWQRIQPTGNVVPDGSCIKFTVYDPGFMVTHEGRFCG
;
A
#
# COMPACT_ATOMS: atom_id res chain seq x y z
N MET A 1 -66.21 -7.48 -3.87
CA MET A 1 -64.96 -8.21 -4.13
C MET A 1 -63.79 -7.27 -3.83
N LYS A 2 -63.01 -7.55 -2.78
CA LYS A 2 -61.84 -6.75 -2.38
C LYS A 2 -60.58 -7.45 -2.90
N ILE A 3 -59.84 -6.79 -3.79
CA ILE A 3 -58.55 -7.28 -4.30
C ILE A 3 -57.48 -6.68 -3.38
N SER A 4 -56.95 -7.50 -2.47
CA SER A 4 -55.76 -7.15 -1.69
C SER A 4 -54.53 -7.41 -2.55
N LEU A 5 -53.88 -6.33 -2.99
CA LEU A 5 -52.60 -6.37 -3.68
C LEU A 5 -51.49 -6.57 -2.64
N VAL A 6 -50.95 -7.78 -2.53
CA VAL A 6 -49.78 -8.07 -1.69
C VAL A 6 -48.55 -7.59 -2.45
N MET A 7 -48.02 -6.44 -2.06
CA MET A 7 -46.80 -5.88 -2.62
C MET A 7 -45.60 -6.61 -2.00
N ALA A 8 -45.08 -7.61 -2.70
CA ALA A 8 -43.85 -8.29 -2.34
C ALA A 8 -42.67 -7.34 -2.57
N VAL A 9 -42.20 -6.71 -1.50
CA VAL A 9 -40.94 -5.95 -1.50
C VAL A 9 -39.79 -6.96 -1.56
N LEU A 10 -39.30 -7.24 -2.77
CA LEU A 10 -38.00 -7.86 -2.94
C LEU A 10 -36.94 -6.87 -2.46
N THR A 11 -36.49 -7.01 -1.22
CA THR A 11 -35.20 -6.48 -0.79
C THR A 11 -34.12 -7.23 -1.57
N VAL A 12 -33.71 -6.65 -2.70
CA VAL A 12 -32.44 -7.00 -3.34
C VAL A 12 -31.37 -6.57 -2.36
N MET A 13 -30.91 -7.49 -1.52
CA MET A 13 -29.68 -7.28 -0.75
C MET A 13 -28.58 -7.09 -1.79
N SER A 14 -28.20 -5.83 -1.99
CA SER A 14 -26.97 -5.47 -2.67
C SER A 14 -25.85 -6.06 -1.83
N VAL A 15 -25.44 -7.27 -2.16
CA VAL A 15 -24.14 -7.81 -1.80
C VAL A 15 -23.14 -6.93 -2.53
N CYS A 16 -22.76 -5.82 -1.90
CA CYS A 16 -21.50 -5.18 -2.21
C CYS A 16 -20.47 -6.29 -2.18
N PRO A 17 -19.82 -6.61 -3.31
CA PRO A 17 -18.73 -7.54 -3.22
C PRO A 17 -17.68 -6.84 -2.36
N ALA A 18 -17.39 -7.41 -1.20
CA ALA A 18 -16.24 -7.06 -0.39
C ALA A 18 -14.98 -7.51 -1.15
N PHE A 19 -14.70 -6.91 -2.30
CA PHE A 19 -13.45 -7.08 -3.01
C PHE A 19 -12.42 -6.18 -2.33
N ALA A 20 -11.56 -6.81 -1.53
CA ALA A 20 -10.12 -6.57 -1.52
C ALA A 20 -9.63 -5.11 -1.65
N ASP A 21 -9.69 -4.34 -0.57
CA ASP A 21 -9.03 -3.01 -0.52
C ASP A 21 -8.12 -2.79 0.70
N ASN A 22 -8.04 -3.75 1.62
CA ASN A 22 -7.12 -3.64 2.76
C ASN A 22 -6.10 -4.76 2.73
N LEU A 23 -4.91 -4.43 2.22
CA LEU A 23 -3.69 -5.14 2.58
C LEU A 23 -3.58 -5.22 4.10
N THR A 24 -3.15 -6.37 4.61
CA THR A 24 -2.84 -6.55 6.03
C THR A 24 -1.68 -5.64 6.44
N GLU A 25 -1.55 -5.37 7.73
CA GLU A 25 -0.43 -4.56 8.25
C GLU A 25 0.94 -5.14 7.85
N THR A 26 1.07 -6.48 7.91
CA THR A 26 2.29 -7.19 7.49
C THR A 26 2.58 -6.99 6.01
N GLU A 27 1.56 -7.10 5.15
CA GLU A 27 1.69 -6.86 3.71
C GLU A 27 2.08 -5.41 3.40
N LYS A 28 1.43 -4.43 4.06
CA LYS A 28 1.75 -3.01 3.92
C LYS A 28 3.21 -2.74 4.30
N SER A 29 3.63 -3.23 5.46
CA SER A 29 5.01 -3.11 5.95
C SER A 29 6.01 -3.80 5.00
N GLY A 30 5.70 -5.01 4.54
CA GLY A 30 6.52 -5.78 3.60
C GLY A 30 6.71 -5.07 2.27
N VAL A 31 5.64 -4.55 1.69
CA VAL A 31 5.69 -3.74 0.46
C VAL A 31 6.49 -2.46 0.67
N CYS A 32 6.30 -1.76 1.79
CA CYS A 32 7.10 -0.57 2.10
C CYS A 32 8.61 -0.86 2.10
N LYS A 33 9.03 -1.96 2.73
CA LYS A 33 10.44 -2.39 2.71
C LYS A 33 10.91 -2.75 1.31
N ALA A 34 10.10 -3.46 0.53
CA ALA A 34 10.42 -3.83 -0.84
C ALA A 34 10.60 -2.61 -1.75
N VAL A 35 9.73 -1.61 -1.61
CA VAL A 35 9.81 -0.34 -2.33
C VAL A 35 11.05 0.45 -1.93
N LEU A 36 11.31 0.60 -0.63
CA LEU A 36 12.49 1.30 -0.13
C LEU A 36 13.79 0.62 -0.60
N GLY A 37 13.82 -0.72 -0.59
CA GLY A 37 14.92 -1.50 -1.17
C GLY A 37 15.12 -1.18 -2.64
N LYS A 38 14.03 -1.14 -3.42
CA LYS A 38 14.08 -0.85 -4.85
C LYS A 38 14.55 0.58 -5.17
N LEU A 39 14.06 1.59 -4.44
CA LEU A 39 14.41 2.99 -4.64
C LEU A 39 15.87 3.29 -4.29
N ASN A 40 16.34 2.76 -3.15
CA ASN A 40 17.69 3.04 -2.66
C ASN A 40 18.73 1.98 -3.09
N ALA A 41 18.37 1.05 -3.97
CA ALA A 41 19.20 -0.07 -4.39
C ALA A 41 19.76 -0.91 -3.23
N ASN A 42 18.94 -1.14 -2.19
CA ASN A 42 19.28 -1.92 -1.00
C ASN A 42 18.41 -3.18 -0.88
N ASP A 43 18.82 -4.12 -0.03
CA ASP A 43 17.98 -5.27 0.31
C ASP A 43 16.80 -4.83 1.19
N PRO A 44 15.58 -5.38 1.01
CA PRO A 44 14.43 -5.06 1.87
C PRO A 44 14.66 -5.33 3.37
N THR A 45 15.54 -6.26 3.71
CA THR A 45 15.92 -6.58 5.10
C THR A 45 16.77 -5.49 5.76
N ASP A 46 17.33 -4.56 4.98
CA ASP A 46 18.06 -3.38 5.48
C ASP A 46 17.18 -2.45 6.34
N TYR A 47 15.86 -2.52 6.16
CA TYR A 47 14.89 -1.63 6.79
C TYR A 47 14.24 -2.26 8.02
N THR A 48 14.57 -1.70 9.18
CA THR A 48 13.96 -2.06 10.46
C THR A 48 12.76 -1.16 10.73
N LEU A 49 11.59 -1.74 11.00
CA LEU A 49 10.41 -1.00 11.42
C LEU A 49 10.64 -0.42 12.81
N THR A 50 10.49 0.90 12.98
CA THR A 50 10.72 1.59 14.25
C THR A 50 9.42 2.04 14.91
N SER A 51 8.40 2.37 14.12
CA SER A 51 7.07 2.70 14.62
C SER A 51 6.02 2.53 13.52
N HIS A 52 4.77 2.44 13.94
CA HIS A 52 3.60 2.31 13.08
C HIS A 52 2.44 3.11 13.68
N SER A 53 1.69 3.81 12.83
CA SER A 53 0.48 4.54 13.20
C SER A 53 -0.49 4.59 12.02
N GLY A 54 -1.63 3.92 12.14
CA GLY A 54 -2.67 3.90 11.09
C GLY A 54 -2.20 3.17 9.83
N ASP A 55 -2.00 3.91 8.75
CA ASP A 55 -1.48 3.37 7.48
C ASP A 55 -0.02 3.78 7.22
N THR A 56 0.62 4.43 8.21
CA THR A 56 1.98 4.95 8.10
C THR A 56 2.98 4.14 8.92
N PHE A 57 4.02 3.67 8.25
CA PHE A 57 5.11 2.87 8.79
C PHE A 57 6.41 3.67 8.75
N SER A 58 7.14 3.71 9.86
CA SER A 58 8.44 4.36 9.93
C SER A 58 9.56 3.32 9.97
N PHE A 59 10.59 3.52 9.16
CA PHE A 59 11.71 2.62 9.03
C PHE A 59 13.04 3.32 9.27
N ARG A 60 14.03 2.56 9.71
CA ARG A 60 15.43 2.95 9.74
C ARG A 60 16.27 1.96 8.94
N SER A 61 17.10 2.45 8.04
CA SER A 61 18.08 1.63 7.32
C SER A 61 19.25 1.25 8.23
N SER A 62 20.05 0.25 7.84
CA SER A 62 21.29 -0.11 8.56
C SER A 62 22.29 1.05 8.62
N HIS A 63 22.27 1.92 7.61
CA HIS A 63 23.09 3.14 7.52
C HIS A 63 22.53 4.31 8.34
N GLY A 64 21.42 4.12 9.07
CA GLY A 64 20.88 5.09 10.01
C GLY A 64 19.89 6.11 9.43
N TYR A 65 19.59 6.06 8.12
CA TYR A 65 18.61 6.92 7.47
C TYR A 65 17.18 6.56 7.89
N ALA A 66 16.33 7.58 8.04
CA ALA A 66 14.94 7.42 8.43
C ALA A 66 14.01 7.59 7.22
N TYR A 67 12.99 6.75 7.16
CA TYR A 67 11.98 6.76 6.11
C TYR A 67 10.60 6.61 6.74
N SER A 68 9.59 7.16 6.08
CA SER A 68 8.18 6.92 6.35
C SER A 68 7.51 6.48 5.06
N CYS A 69 6.66 5.47 5.16
CA CYS A 69 5.90 4.91 4.06
C CYS A 69 4.45 4.80 4.49
N GLU A 70 3.56 5.43 3.74
CA GLU A 70 2.12 5.37 3.93
C GLU A 70 1.49 4.49 2.84
N VAL A 71 0.67 3.52 3.23
CA VAL A 71 -0.07 2.64 2.31
C VAL A 71 -1.56 2.74 2.61
N PHE A 72 -2.24 3.67 1.93
CA PHE A 72 -3.67 3.91 2.09
C PHE A 72 -4.44 3.40 0.87
N GLY A 73 -5.29 2.39 1.08
CA GLY A 73 -5.92 1.64 -0.01
C GLY A 73 -4.85 1.03 -0.92
N LEU A 74 -4.87 1.41 -2.20
CA LEU A 74 -3.91 0.96 -3.21
C LEU A 74 -2.80 1.99 -3.51
N THR A 75 -2.68 3.07 -2.74
CA THR A 75 -1.69 4.13 -2.96
C THR A 75 -0.52 3.99 -1.98
N ILE A 76 0.70 4.21 -2.47
CA ILE A 76 1.92 4.36 -1.66
C ILE A 76 2.39 5.81 -1.72
N LYS A 77 2.74 6.37 -0.56
CA LYS A 77 3.52 7.61 -0.44
C LYS A 77 4.73 7.37 0.42
N LEU A 78 5.90 7.84 -0.02
CA LEU A 78 7.11 7.77 0.78
C LEU A 78 7.66 9.15 1.10
N SER A 79 8.28 9.25 2.27
CA SER A 79 8.98 10.44 2.70
C SER A 79 10.23 10.10 3.49
N SER A 80 11.23 10.97 3.41
CA SER A 80 12.45 10.92 4.20
C SER A 80 12.93 12.34 4.42
N PRO A 81 13.52 12.67 5.60
CA PRO A 81 14.17 13.96 5.80
C PRO A 81 15.22 14.29 4.72
N GLY A 82 15.88 13.27 4.17
CA GLY A 82 16.89 13.44 3.11
C GLY A 82 16.32 13.73 1.72
N TRP A 83 15.04 13.44 1.47
CA TRP A 83 14.41 13.63 0.15
C TRP A 83 13.77 15.01 -0.05
N GLN A 84 13.79 15.88 0.97
CA GLN A 84 13.19 17.22 0.91
C GLN A 84 11.72 17.16 0.44
N ARG A 85 11.30 18.01 -0.51
CA ARG A 85 9.94 18.05 -1.08
C ARG A 85 9.70 17.02 -2.19
N ILE A 86 10.69 16.19 -2.52
CA ILE A 86 10.61 15.18 -3.58
C ILE A 86 10.12 13.89 -2.92
N GLN A 87 8.84 13.56 -3.12
CA GLN A 87 8.21 12.42 -2.48
C GLN A 87 7.91 11.35 -3.54
N PRO A 88 8.58 10.19 -3.49
CA PRO A 88 8.20 9.07 -4.32
C PRO A 88 6.77 8.63 -3.98
N THR A 89 5.98 8.40 -5.02
CA THR A 89 4.58 7.98 -4.88
C THR A 89 4.28 6.88 -5.88
N GLY A 90 3.34 6.02 -5.55
CA GLY A 90 3.04 4.88 -6.38
C GLY A 90 1.76 4.18 -6.00
N ASN A 91 1.59 2.99 -6.56
CA ASN A 91 0.43 2.16 -6.33
C ASN A 91 0.83 0.71 -6.09
N VAL A 92 -0.07 -0.02 -5.44
CA VAL A 92 0.01 -1.46 -5.22
C VAL A 92 -1.17 -2.16 -5.85
N VAL A 93 -0.95 -3.38 -6.31
CA VAL A 93 -2.00 -4.23 -6.86
C VAL A 93 -1.79 -5.65 -6.32
N PRO A 94 -2.77 -6.23 -5.60
CA PRO A 94 -2.73 -7.65 -5.26
C PRO A 94 -2.61 -8.53 -6.53
N ASP A 95 -1.72 -9.52 -6.48
CA ASP A 95 -1.39 -10.42 -7.59
C ASP A 95 -1.23 -11.85 -7.05
N GLY A 96 -2.37 -12.52 -6.85
CA GLY A 96 -2.39 -13.84 -6.20
C GLY A 96 -1.91 -13.76 -4.75
N SER A 97 -0.83 -14.48 -4.42
CA SER A 97 -0.18 -14.46 -3.10
C SER A 97 0.90 -13.39 -2.98
N CYS A 98 1.02 -12.50 -3.96
CA CYS A 98 2.00 -11.44 -4.01
C CYS A 98 1.31 -10.09 -4.16
N ILE A 99 2.06 -9.01 -3.96
CA ILE A 99 1.63 -7.64 -4.18
C ILE A 99 2.61 -7.00 -5.15
N LYS A 100 2.13 -6.61 -6.33
CA LYS A 100 2.90 -5.81 -7.28
C LYS A 100 2.90 -4.35 -6.84
N PHE A 101 4.00 -3.66 -7.08
CA PHE A 101 4.08 -2.22 -6.84
C PHE A 101 4.74 -1.50 -8.01
N THR A 102 4.32 -0.26 -8.21
CA THR A 102 4.92 0.70 -9.15
C THR A 102 5.09 2.02 -8.42
N VAL A 103 6.29 2.58 -8.38
CA VAL A 103 6.60 3.83 -7.68
C VAL A 103 7.40 4.74 -8.59
N TYR A 104 6.96 5.99 -8.74
CA TYR A 104 7.69 7.02 -9.45
C TYR A 104 8.58 7.79 -8.48
N ASP A 105 9.86 7.91 -8.81
CA ASP A 105 10.83 8.74 -8.11
C ASP A 105 11.03 10.06 -8.87
N PRO A 106 10.50 11.19 -8.37
CA PRO A 106 10.63 12.48 -9.03
C PRO A 106 12.04 13.06 -8.96
N GLY A 107 12.92 12.55 -8.08
CA GLY A 107 14.31 13.00 -7.96
C GLY A 107 15.17 12.54 -9.13
N PHE A 108 14.85 11.36 -9.67
CA PHE A 108 15.54 10.78 -10.82
C PHE A 108 14.69 10.75 -12.09
N MET A 109 13.41 11.11 -12.01
CA MET A 109 12.43 10.99 -13.09
C MET A 109 12.29 9.56 -13.63
N VAL A 110 12.31 8.58 -12.72
CA VAL A 110 12.27 7.14 -13.06
C VAL A 110 11.12 6.45 -12.35
N THR A 111 10.51 5.48 -13.04
CA THR A 111 9.52 4.57 -12.46
C THR A 111 10.16 3.24 -12.09
N HIS A 112 9.97 2.81 -10.85
CA HIS A 112 10.45 1.56 -10.30
C HIS A 112 9.27 0.58 -10.16
N GLU A 113 9.46 -0.63 -10.66
CA GLU A 113 8.48 -1.71 -10.54
C GLU A 113 9.05 -2.88 -9.75
N GLY A 114 8.17 -3.59 -9.05
CA GLY A 114 8.55 -4.78 -8.31
C GLY A 114 7.36 -5.55 -7.77
N ARG A 115 7.68 -6.54 -6.94
CA ARG A 115 6.68 -7.37 -6.26
C ARG A 115 7.19 -7.78 -4.88
N PHE A 116 6.27 -7.91 -3.94
CA PHE A 116 6.50 -8.50 -2.63
C PHE A 116 5.65 -9.78 -2.52
N CYS A 117 6.25 -10.88 -2.07
CA CYS A 117 5.55 -12.14 -1.82
C CYS A 117 5.99 -12.60 -0.43
N GLY A 118 5.12 -12.47 0.57
CA GLY A 118 5.46 -12.73 1.96
C GLY A 118 4.26 -12.70 2.88
#